data_AF-A0A1F5ZRU6-F1
#
_entry.id   AF-A0A1F5ZRU6-F1
#
_cell.length_a   1.000
_cell.length_b   1.000
_cell.length_c   1.000
_cell.angle_alpha   90.00
_cell.angle_beta   90.00
_cell.angle_gamma   90.00
#
_symmetry.space_group_name_H-M   'P 1'
#
loop_
_entity.id
_entity.type
_entity.pdbx_description
1 polymer ?
#
loop_
_entity_poly.entity_id
_entity_poly.type
_entity_poly.pdbx_seq_one_letter_code
_entity_poly.pdbx_strand_id
1 'polypeptide(L)' 'MKRINISTKQMGKFAGKWVVIDPISDKIIAVGETLKEIGPLVTRPTKDKRPSGTVPAAFKVPYKDEGPYIL' A
#
# COMPACT_ATOMS: atom_id res chain seq x y z
N MET A 1 -5.98 -2.39 10.92
CA MET A 1 -5.18 -1.41 10.16
C MET A 1 -4.78 -0.22 11.02
N LYS A 2 -3.62 0.38 10.73
CA LYS A 2 -3.12 1.63 11.32
C LYS A 2 -2.92 2.66 10.20
N ARG A 3 -3.49 3.85 10.34
CA ARG A 3 -3.25 4.98 9.41
C ARG A 3 -1.94 5.67 9.76
N ILE A 4 -1.18 6.02 8.72
CA ILE A 4 0.11 6.70 8.83
C ILE A 4 0.26 7.71 7.69
N ASN A 5 1.32 8.51 7.69
CA ASN A 5 1.61 9.45 6.62
C ASN A 5 3.14 9.59 6.52
N ILE A 6 3.78 8.62 5.87
CA ILE A 6 5.24 8.58 5.75
C ILE A 6 5.67 8.29 4.31
N SER A 7 6.89 8.67 3.96
CA SER A 7 7.46 8.37 2.63
C SER A 7 7.63 6.86 2.40
N THR A 8 7.40 6.42 1.15
CA THR A 8 7.68 5.06 0.66
C THR A 8 9.14 4.63 0.86
N LYS A 9 10.09 5.57 0.99
CA LYS A 9 11.48 5.27 1.36
C LYS A 9 11.63 4.56 2.72
N GLN A 10 10.62 4.65 3.58
CA GLN A 10 10.60 3.98 4.89
C GLN A 10 9.84 2.65 4.88
N MET A 11 9.46 2.13 3.70
CA MET A 11 8.66 0.91 3.54
C MET A 11 9.29 -0.33 4.19
N GLY A 12 10.63 -0.42 4.25
CA GLY A 12 11.34 -1.51 4.91
C GLY A 12 11.02 -1.69 6.40
N LYS A 13 10.43 -0.68 7.07
CA LYS A 13 9.94 -0.78 8.46
C LYS A 13 8.71 -1.68 8.60
N PHE A 14 8.03 -1.99 7.48
CA PHE A 14 6.77 -2.73 7.46
C PHE A 14 6.92 -4.10 6.81
N ALA A 15 8.13 -4.68 6.81
CA ALA A 15 8.39 -6.04 6.34
C ALA A 15 7.35 -7.05 6.87
N GLY A 16 6.80 -7.85 5.96
CA GLY A 16 5.73 -8.82 6.23
C GLY A 16 4.31 -8.26 6.21
N LYS A 17 4.14 -6.93 6.25
CA LYS A 17 2.84 -6.26 6.36
C LYS A 17 2.32 -5.78 5.02
N TRP A 18 1.00 -5.60 4.96
CA TRP A 18 0.35 -4.93 3.84
C TRP A 18 0.40 -3.41 4.05
N VAL A 19 0.89 -2.68 3.06
CA VAL A 19 0.93 -1.22 3.04
C VAL A 19 0.01 -0.68 1.95
N VAL A 20 -0.57 0.49 2.21
CA VAL A 20 -1.35 1.26 1.25
C VAL A 20 -0.51 2.46 0.81
N ILE A 21 -0.24 2.54 -0.49
CA ILE A 21 0.59 3.59 -1.09
C ILE A 21 -0.32 4.53 -1.87
N ASP A 22 -0.29 5.81 -1.54
CA ASP A 22 -0.88 6.86 -2.37
C ASP A 22 0.09 7.21 -3.52
N PRO A 23 -0.28 6.92 -4.77
CA PRO A 23 0.59 7.16 -5.93
C PRO A 23 0.78 8.64 -6.24
N ILE A 24 -0.10 9.53 -5.78
CA ILE A 24 -0.02 10.96 -6.06
C ILE A 24 1.03 11.62 -5.16
N SER A 25 1.05 11.24 -3.88
CA SER A 25 1.94 11.83 -2.89
C SER A 25 3.22 11.02 -2.62
N ASP A 26 3.34 9.82 -3.19
CA ASP A 26 4.42 8.85 -2.93
C ASP A 26 4.59 8.57 -1.43
N LYS A 27 3.46 8.28 -0.77
CA LYS A 27 3.40 8.03 0.68
C LYS A 27 2.65 6.77 1.03
N ILE A 28 3.10 6.16 2.11
CA ILE A 28 2.37 5.11 2.80
C ILE A 28 1.34 5.78 3.69
N ILE A 29 0.06 5.50 3.43
CA ILE A 29 -1.08 6.11 4.12
C ILE A 29 -1.75 5.17 5.13
N ALA A 30 -1.54 3.86 5.00
CA ALA A 30 -2.02 2.87 5.96
C ALA A 30 -1.19 1.58 5.92
N VAL A 31 -1.26 0.84 7.01
CA VAL A 31 -0.64 -0.49 7.17
C VAL A 31 -1.65 -1.44 7.80
N GLY A 32 -1.69 -2.69 7.37
CA GLY A 32 -2.49 -3.75 7.96
C GLY A 32 -1.74 -5.06 7.97
N GLU A 33 -2.18 -5.99 8.81
CA GLU A 33 -1.63 -7.35 8.83
C GLU A 33 -2.18 -8.18 7.65
N THR A 34 -3.37 -7.81 7.15
CA THR A 34 -4.06 -8.52 6.07
C THR A 34 -4.53 -7.56 4.96
N LEU A 35 -4.70 -8.09 3.74
CA LEU A 35 -5.27 -7.33 2.62
C LEU A 35 -6.70 -6.87 2.92
N LYS A 36 -7.49 -7.69 3.63
CA LYS A 36 -8.88 -7.36 3.99
C LYS A 36 -8.98 -6.11 4.86
N GLU A 37 -8.01 -5.91 5.76
CA GLU A 37 -7.97 -4.72 6.62
C GLU A 37 -7.75 -3.42 5.85
N ILE A 38 -6.94 -3.46 4.79
CA ILE A 38 -6.63 -2.28 3.97
C ILE A 38 -7.55 -2.14 2.75
N GLY A 39 -8.33 -3.18 2.43
CA GLY A 39 -9.24 -3.25 1.29
C GLY A 39 -10.05 -1.98 1.05
N PRO A 40 -10.73 -1.41 2.07
CA PRO A 40 -11.54 -0.20 1.89
C PRO A 40 -10.77 1.02 1.35
N LEU A 41 -9.44 1.06 1.48
CA LEU A 41 -8.61 2.17 1.01
C LEU A 41 -8.09 1.99 -0.42
N VAL A 42 -8.12 0.76 -0.94
CA VAL A 42 -7.57 0.40 -2.27
C VAL A 42 -8.67 0.00 -3.25
N THR A 43 -9.91 -0.12 -2.78
CA THR A 43 -11.09 -0.32 -3.62
C THR A 43 -11.75 1.02 -3.97
N ARG A 44 -12.26 1.13 -5.19
CA ARG A 44 -13.11 2.25 -5.62
C ARG A 44 -14.42 1.73 -6.23
N PRO A 45 -15.48 2.56 -6.24
CA PRO A 45 -16.70 2.23 -6.98
C PRO A 45 -16.42 2.02 -8.47
N THR A 46 -17.17 1.13 -9.11
CA THR A 46 -17.05 0.87 -10.56
C THR A 46 -17.45 2.06 -11.44
N LYS A 47 -18.26 2.99 -10.90
CA LYS A 47 -18.68 4.22 -11.57
C LYS A 47 -17.69 5.38 -11.42
N ASP A 48 -16.62 5.18 -10.64
CA ASP A 48 -15.59 6.19 -10.44
C ASP A 48 -14.78 6.39 -11.72
N LYS A 49 -14.75 7.63 -12.23
CA LYS A 49 -14.13 8.01 -13.50
C LYS A 49 -12.69 8.54 -13.34
N ARG A 50 -12.15 8.55 -12.12
CA ARG A 50 -10.77 9.01 -11.90
C ARG A 50 -9.79 8.15 -12.72
N PRO A 51 -8.73 8.74 -13.30
CA PRO A 51 -7.75 8.00 -14.09
C PRO A 51 -7.16 6.80 -13.34
N SER A 52 -6.68 5.81 -14.10
CA SER A 52 -5.83 4.77 -13.52
C SER A 52 -4.58 5.38 -12.91
N GLY A 53 -4.11 4.83 -11.78
CA GLY A 53 -2.96 5.38 -11.06
C GLY A 53 -3.28 6.51 -10.09
N THR A 54 -4.55 6.87 -9.86
CA THR A 54 -4.95 7.79 -8.78
C THR A 54 -5.53 7.07 -7.56
N VAL A 55 -5.71 5.76 -7.64
CA VAL A 55 -6.24 4.95 -6.54
C VAL A 55 -5.06 4.45 -5.72
N PRO A 56 -5.11 4.54 -4.39
CA PRO A 56 -4.09 3.96 -3.55
C PRO A 56 -3.91 2.46 -3.85
N ALA A 57 -2.66 2.03 -3.92
CA ALA A 57 -2.31 0.64 -4.22
C ALA A 57 -2.00 -0.14 -2.94
N ALA A 58 -2.33 -1.43 -2.93
CA ALA A 58 -1.93 -2.36 -1.89
C ALA A 58 -0.61 -3.03 -2.29
N PHE A 59 0.35 -3.08 -1.36
CA PHE A 59 1.60 -3.80 -1.55
C PHE A 59 1.93 -4.61 -0.29
N LYS A 60 2.30 -5.88 -0.46
CA LYS A 60 2.82 -6.69 0.66
C LYS A 60 4.32 -6.49 0.70
N VAL A 61 4.82 -5.89 1.77
CA VAL A 61 6.26 -5.66 1.92
C VAL A 61 6.91 -7.01 2.23
N PRO A 62 7.87 -7.46 1.42
CA PRO A 62 8.56 -8.72 1.66
C PRO A 62 9.41 -8.63 2.93
N TYR A 63 9.69 -9.78 3.53
CA TYR A 63 10.72 -9.86 4.54
C TYR A 63 12.10 -9.63 3.92
N LYS A 64 13.05 -9.11 4.72
CA LYS A 64 14.42 -8.83 4.24
C LYS A 64 15.10 -10.05 3.63
N ASP A 65 14.71 -11.23 4.08
CA ASP A 65 15.31 -12.50 3.69
C ASP A 65 14.55 -13.21 2.54
N GLU A 66 13.44 -12.63 2.05
CA GLU A 66 12.67 -13.19 0.92
C GLU A 66 13.28 -12.87 -0.46
N GLY A 67 14.42 -12.17 -0.50
CA GLY A 67 15.11 -11.80 -1.75
C GLY A 67 14.33 -10.76 -2.58
N PRO A 68 14.96 -10.17 -3.62
CA PRO A 68 14.27 -9.20 -4.47
C PRO A 68 13.22 -9.92 -5.34
N TYR A 69 11.95 -9.59 -5.14
CA TYR A 69 10.91 -9.94 -6.12
C TYR A 69 11.15 -9.10 -7.39
N ILE A 70 11.44 -9.79 -8.49
CA ILE A 70 11.41 -9.20 -9.83
C ILE A 70 9.92 -9.02 -10.17
N LEU A 71 9.43 -7.78 -10.11
CA LEU A 71 8.08 -7.38 -10.55
C LEU A 71 8.07 -7.10 -12.05
#